data_AF-A0A3E1NLC9-F1
#
_entry.id   AF-A0A3E1NLC9-F1
#
_cell.length_a   1.000
_cell.length_b   1.000
_cell.length_c   1.000
_cell.angle_alpha   90.00
_cell.angle_beta   90.00
_cell.angle_gamma   90.00
#
_symmetry.space_group_name_H-M   'P 1'
#
loop_
_entity.id
_entity.type
_entity.pdbx_description
1 polymer ?
#
loop_
_entity_poly.entity_id
_entity_poly.type
_entity_poly.pdbx_seq_one_letter_code
_entity_poly.pdbx_strand_id
1 'polypeptide(L)'
;MTEVKKMVHHGRNIALFRNVKKYNQSGLVKLLGNKWDQKKISDLEMEAEIDETILKEIAPLLGVEVDVLKEFKSNEAGNNFYNYFQTNNGQIGGNPYGTVNFNPIEKILSFTSAR
;
A
#
# COMPACT_ATOMS: atom_id res chain seq x y z
N MET A 1 4.47 -33.19 5.24
CA MET A 1 4.08 -31.94 4.57
C MET A 1 4.86 -30.84 5.25
N THR A 2 5.80 -30.21 4.55
CA THR A 2 6.65 -29.16 5.10
C THR A 2 5.77 -27.95 5.38
N GLU A 3 5.55 -27.62 6.65
CA GLU A 3 4.86 -26.41 7.05
C GLU A 3 5.72 -25.24 6.54
N VAL A 4 5.32 -24.60 5.45
CA VAL A 4 5.96 -23.38 4.98
C VAL A 4 5.68 -22.35 6.06
N LYS A 5 6.64 -22.16 6.97
CA LYS A 5 6.62 -21.12 7.99
C LYS A 5 6.49 -19.80 7.25
N LYS A 6 5.25 -19.31 7.13
CA LYS A 6 4.93 -18.07 6.42
C LYS A 6 5.71 -16.97 7.11
N MET A 7 6.78 -16.50 6.47
CA MET A 7 7.63 -15.45 7.02
C MET A 7 6.77 -14.21 7.22
N VAL A 8 6.91 -13.57 8.38
CA VAL A 8 6.21 -12.32 8.66
C VAL A 8 6.78 -11.26 7.72
N HIS A 9 5.89 -10.47 7.12
CA HIS A 9 6.28 -9.42 6.19
C HIS A 9 6.06 -8.07 6.85
N HIS A 10 7.13 -7.42 7.28
CA HIS A 10 7.08 -6.18 8.05
C HIS A 10 6.40 -5.05 7.24
N GLY A 11 6.76 -4.87 5.96
CA GLY A 11 6.18 -3.84 5.11
C GLY A 11 4.65 -3.95 4.95
N ARG A 12 4.13 -5.17 4.78
CA ARG A 12 2.68 -5.43 4.73
C ARG A 12 1.98 -5.08 6.05
N ASN A 13 2.62 -5.37 7.17
CA ASN A 13 2.09 -5.02 8.48
C ASN A 13 2.03 -3.50 8.65
N ILE A 14 3.08 -2.77 8.23
CA ILE A 14 3.09 -1.31 8.22
C ILE A 14 1.94 -0.75 7.36
N ALA A 15 1.78 -1.25 6.13
CA ALA A 15 0.69 -0.82 5.25
C ALA A 15 -0.70 -1.09 5.88
N LEU A 16 -0.87 -2.25 6.53
CA LEU A 16 -2.09 -2.61 7.24
C LEU A 16 -2.42 -1.60 8.34
N PHE A 17 -1.50 -1.39 9.28
CA PHE A 17 -1.72 -0.50 10.42
C PHE A 17 -1.83 0.97 9.99
N ARG A 18 -1.13 1.38 8.93
CA ARG A 18 -1.32 2.69 8.31
C ARG A 18 -2.76 2.88 7.82
N ASN A 19 -3.33 1.87 7.15
CA ASN A 19 -4.72 1.92 6.69
C ASN A 19 -5.73 1.86 7.86
N VAL A 20 -5.45 1.08 8.91
CA VAL A 20 -6.25 1.06 10.15
C VAL A 20 -6.31 2.44 10.80
N LYS A 21 -5.18 3.16 10.82
CA LYS A 21 -5.11 4.55 11.30
C LYS A 21 -5.68 5.58 10.32
N LYS A 22 -6.15 5.16 9.14
CA LYS A 22 -6.68 6.01 8.07
C LYS A 22 -5.66 7.05 7.58
N TYR A 23 -4.38 6.72 7.63
CA TYR A 23 -3.33 7.55 7.06
C TYR A 23 -3.06 7.14 5.61
N ASN A 24 -2.97 8.13 4.72
CA ASN A 24 -2.36 7.94 3.41
C ASN A 24 -0.82 7.98 3.55
N GLN A 25 -0.09 7.52 2.53
CA GLN A 25 1.38 7.50 2.58
C GLN A 25 1.95 8.91 2.83
N SER A 26 1.38 9.94 2.19
CA SER A 26 1.78 11.34 2.39
C SER A 26 1.52 11.85 3.82
N GLY A 27 0.52 11.32 4.51
CA GLY A 27 0.20 11.64 5.89
C GLY A 27 1.23 11.05 6.85
N LEU A 28 1.68 9.82 6.59
CA LEU A 28 2.76 9.19 7.36
C LEU A 28 4.09 9.94 7.15
N VAL A 29 4.37 10.40 5.93
CA VAL A 29 5.53 11.27 5.63
C VAL A 29 5.51 12.56 6.46
N LYS A 30 4.34 13.21 6.60
CA LYS A 30 4.22 14.42 7.41
C LYS A 30 4.53 14.18 8.89
N LEU A 31 4.23 12.99 9.40
CA LEU A 31 4.52 12.62 10.80
C LEU A 31 5.99 12.25 11.01
N LEU A 32 6.59 11.53 10.05
CA LEU A 32 7.99 11.12 10.08
C LEU A 32 8.97 12.26 9.72
N GLY A 33 8.48 13.30 9.03
CA GLY A 33 9.24 14.49 8.67
C GLY A 33 10.17 14.29 7.46
N ASN A 34 11.09 15.23 7.30
CA ASN A 34 11.82 15.51 6.05
C ASN A 34 12.76 14.39 5.56
N LYS A 35 13.02 13.37 6.39
CA LYS A 35 13.85 12.21 6.01
C LYS A 35 13.10 11.22 5.13
N TRP A 36 11.78 11.26 5.21
CA TRP A 36 10.87 10.34 4.54
C TRP A 36 10.15 11.05 3.40
N ASP A 37 9.87 10.32 2.34
CA ASP A 37 9.06 10.78 1.22
C ASP A 37 8.07 9.67 0.85
N GLN A 38 7.08 10.01 0.02
CA GLN A 38 6.01 9.07 -0.32
C GLN A 38 6.55 7.82 -1.03
N LYS A 39 7.61 7.97 -1.84
CA LYS A 39 8.24 6.86 -2.55
C LYS A 39 8.96 5.94 -1.56
N LYS A 40 9.72 6.48 -0.62
CA LYS A 40 10.39 5.71 0.44
C LYS A 40 9.41 4.92 1.30
N ILE A 41 8.26 5.50 1.65
CA ILE A 41 7.22 4.78 2.39
C ILE A 41 6.64 3.64 1.54
N SER A 42 6.39 3.88 0.24
CA SER A 42 5.94 2.83 -0.66
C SER A 42 6.97 1.70 -0.80
N ASP A 43 8.24 2.04 -0.98
CA ASP A 43 9.34 1.09 -1.11
C ASP A 43 9.45 0.27 0.19
N LEU A 44 9.36 0.92 1.35
CA LEU A 44 9.38 0.27 2.67
C LEU A 44 8.20 -0.70 2.86
N GLU A 45 7.00 -0.35 2.41
CA GLU A 45 5.81 -1.23 2.49
C GLU A 45 5.97 -2.51 1.65
N MET A 46 6.85 -2.51 0.65
CA MET A 46 7.16 -3.67 -0.19
C MET A 46 8.28 -4.55 0.40
N GLU A 47 9.00 -4.09 1.43
CA GLU A 47 10.08 -4.85 2.06
C GLU A 47 9.56 -5.91 3.04
N ALA A 48 10.05 -7.15 2.87
CA ALA A 48 9.67 -8.27 3.72
C ALA A 48 10.22 -8.11 5.14
N GLU A 49 11.45 -7.61 5.25
CA GLU A 49 12.16 -7.38 6.50
C GLU A 49 12.68 -5.94 6.48
N ILE A 50 12.51 -5.25 7.61
CA ILE A 50 12.81 -3.82 7.76
C ILE A 50 13.65 -3.69 9.03
N ASP A 51 14.63 -2.79 8.98
CA ASP A 51 15.53 -2.51 10.10
C ASP A 51 14.76 -2.10 11.36
N GLU A 52 15.20 -2.62 12.51
CA GLU A 52 14.56 -2.35 13.79
C GLU A 52 14.53 -0.87 14.17
N THR A 53 15.55 -0.09 13.76
CA THR A 53 15.58 1.36 13.98
C THR A 53 14.41 2.05 13.29
N ILE A 54 14.10 1.66 12.05
CA ILE A 54 12.98 2.18 11.29
C ILE A 54 11.65 1.73 11.90
N LEU A 55 11.55 0.47 12.31
CA LEU A 55 10.34 -0.03 12.97
C LEU A 55 10.06 0.74 14.28
N LYS A 56 11.10 1.07 15.06
CA LYS A 56 10.99 1.91 16.26
C LYS A 56 10.52 3.32 15.97
N GLU A 57 10.86 3.89 14.82
CA GLU A 57 10.36 5.20 14.39
C GLU A 57 8.88 5.15 13.96
N ILE A 58 8.47 4.09 13.25
CA ILE A 58 7.13 3.99 12.64
C ILE A 58 6.06 3.47 13.61
N ALA A 59 6.40 2.46 14.42
CA ALA A 59 5.46 1.83 15.36
C ALA A 59 4.67 2.81 16.26
N PRO A 60 5.29 3.80 16.93
CA PRO A 60 4.55 4.75 17.77
C PRO A 60 3.58 5.63 16.97
N LEU A 61 3.92 5.99 15.72
CA LEU A 61 3.04 6.77 14.84
C LEU A 61 1.82 5.97 14.41
N LEU A 62 1.99 4.65 14.26
CA LEU A 62 0.91 3.70 14.01
C LEU A 62 0.20 3.25 15.29
N GLY A 63 0.63 3.73 16.46
CA GLY A 63 0.05 3.40 17.76
C GLY A 63 0.10 1.91 18.11
N VAL A 64 1.17 1.23 17.70
CA VAL A 64 1.43 -0.18 17.99
C VAL A 64 2.86 -0.34 18.53
N GLU A 65 3.15 -1.48 19.14
CA GLU A 65 4.52 -1.82 19.53
C GLU A 65 5.32 -2.37 18.34
N VAL A 66 6.64 -2.26 18.40
CA VAL A 66 7.55 -2.76 17.36
C VAL A 66 7.39 -4.27 17.16
N ASP A 67 7.22 -5.00 18.25
CA ASP A 67 7.06 -6.46 18.22
C ASP A 67 5.78 -6.87 17.50
N VAL A 68 4.72 -6.05 17.58
CA VAL A 68 3.49 -6.27 16.81
C VAL A 68 3.79 -6.22 15.31
N LEU A 69 4.61 -5.27 14.83
CA LEU A 69 4.98 -5.21 13.41
C LEU A 69 5.84 -6.39 12.97
N LYS A 70 6.64 -6.97 13.88
CA LYS A 70 7.55 -8.11 13.62
C LYS A 70 6.86 -9.48 13.72
N GLU A 71 5.86 -9.60 14.60
CA GLU A 71 5.23 -10.89 14.92
C GLU A 71 3.85 -11.05 14.29
N PHE A 72 3.22 -9.97 13.83
CA PHE A 72 1.90 -10.03 13.24
C PHE A 72 1.91 -10.87 11.95
N LYS A 73 1.39 -12.09 12.07
CA LYS A 73 1.21 -13.01 10.95
C LYS A 73 -0.10 -12.70 10.26
N SER A 74 -0.08 -12.42 8.96
CA SER A 74 -1.31 -12.39 8.17
C SER A 74 -1.90 -13.80 8.09
N ASN A 75 -2.83 -14.09 8.99
CA ASN A 75 -3.79 -15.16 8.84
C ASN A 75 -4.76 -14.81 7.68
N GLU A 76 -5.70 -15.70 7.35
CA GLU A 76 -6.72 -15.44 6.31
C GLU A 76 -7.47 -14.11 6.55
N ALA A 77 -7.67 -13.71 7.81
CA ALA A 77 -8.28 -12.42 8.14
C ALA A 77 -7.39 -11.22 7.75
N GLY A 78 -6.07 -11.31 7.94
CA GLY A 78 -5.12 -10.29 7.49
C GLY A 78 -5.03 -10.20 5.96
N ASN A 79 -5.12 -11.32 5.25
CA ASN A 79 -5.20 -11.34 3.78
C ASN A 79 -6.52 -10.75 3.27
N ASN A 80 -7.65 -11.08 3.90
CA ASN A 80 -8.96 -10.52 3.54
C ASN A 80 -9.03 -9.03 3.85
N PHE A 81 -8.46 -8.58 4.98
CA PHE A 81 -8.33 -7.18 5.32
C PHE A 81 -7.40 -6.48 4.33
N TYR A 82 -6.23 -7.02 4.03
CA TYR A 82 -5.33 -6.46 3.02
C TYR A 82 -6.02 -6.31 1.66
N ASN A 83 -6.70 -7.36 1.18
CA ASN A 83 -7.44 -7.31 -0.08
C ASN A 83 -8.60 -6.31 -0.04
N TYR A 84 -9.36 -6.25 1.06
CA TYR A 84 -10.43 -5.27 1.26
C TYR A 84 -9.88 -3.84 1.24
N PHE A 85 -8.81 -3.54 1.98
CA PHE A 85 -8.23 -2.19 2.00
C PHE A 85 -7.46 -1.87 0.71
N GLN A 86 -6.84 -2.82 0.03
CA GLN A 86 -6.24 -2.59 -1.30
C GLN A 86 -7.31 -2.32 -2.36
N THR A 87 -8.44 -3.01 -2.31
CA THR A 87 -9.56 -2.76 -3.23
C THR A 87 -10.33 -1.47 -2.90
N ASN A 88 -10.35 -1.05 -1.63
CA ASN A 88 -11.07 0.16 -1.19
C ASN A 88 -10.18 1.43 -1.13
N ASN A 89 -8.89 1.33 -0.77
CA ASN A 89 -7.89 2.43 -0.84
C ASN A 89 -7.15 2.46 -2.19
N GLY A 90 -7.23 1.39 -2.99
CA GLY A 90 -6.83 1.36 -4.40
C GLY A 90 -7.99 1.61 -5.36
N GLN A 91 -9.20 1.89 -4.85
CA GLN A 91 -10.26 2.54 -5.64
C GLN A 91 -9.99 4.06 -5.76
N ILE A 92 -8.82 4.38 -6.31
CA ILE A 92 -8.82 5.17 -7.55
C ILE A 92 -8.78 4.13 -8.67
N GLY A 93 -9.97 3.63 -8.95
CA GLY A 93 -10.31 2.55 -9.89
C GLY A 93 -11.79 2.63 -10.25
N GLY A 94 -12.59 3.28 -9.40
CA GLY A 94 -13.43 4.36 -9.89
C GLY A 94 -12.53 5.50 -10.39
N ASN A 95 -12.11 5.39 -11.64
CA ASN A 95 -12.04 6.50 -12.58
C ASN A 95 -12.51 7.86 -11.97
N PRO A 96 -11.59 8.82 -11.70
CA PRO A 96 -11.94 10.23 -11.58
C PRO A 96 -12.01 10.91 -12.97
N TYR A 97 -11.52 10.24 -14.02
CA TYR A 97 -11.65 10.61 -15.43
C TYR A 97 -11.80 9.35 -16.28
N GLY A 98 -12.81 9.35 -17.16
CA GLY A 98 -13.28 8.27 -18.02
C GLY A 98 -12.31 7.11 -18.23
N THR A 99 -12.80 5.87 -18.25
CA THR A 99 -12.10 4.73 -18.85
C THR A 99 -11.71 5.13 -20.28
N VAL A 100 -10.51 5.67 -20.48
CA VAL A 100 -9.98 5.89 -21.81
C VAL A 100 -9.32 4.57 -22.17
N ASN A 101 -10.12 3.67 -22.73
CA ASN A 101 -9.62 2.64 -23.61
C ASN A 101 -8.88 3.37 -24.74
N PHE A 102 -7.58 3.57 -24.60
CA PHE A 102 -6.74 4.04 -25.70
C PHE A 102 -6.57 2.88 -26.67
N ASN A 103 -7.61 2.65 -27.46
CA ASN A 103 -7.56 1.75 -28.60
C ASN A 103 -7.00 2.57 -29.77
N PRO A 104 -5.74 2.37 -30.20
CA PRO A 104 -5.09 3.23 -31.19
C PRO A 104 -5.77 3.25 -32.57
N ILE A 105 -6.71 2.33 -32.81
CA ILE A 105 -7.49 2.24 -34.04
C ILE A 105 -8.63 3.28 -34.09
N GLU A 106 -9.22 3.65 -32.95
CA GLU A 106 -10.40 4.53 -32.92
C GLU A 106 -10.07 6.00 -33.23
N LYS A 107 -8.85 6.46 -32.91
CA LYS A 107 -8.42 7.85 -33.15
C LYS A 107 -8.22 8.18 -34.64
N ILE A 108 -8.08 7.17 -35.51
CA ILE A 108 -7.89 7.40 -36.95
C ILE A 108 -9.23 7.61 -37.66
N LEU A 109 -10.31 6.97 -37.18
CA LEU A 109 -11.64 7.06 -37.78
C LEU A 109 -12.35 8.40 -37.48
N SER A 110 -11.94 9.13 -36.44
CA SER A 110 -12.59 10.40 -36.06
C SER A 110 -12.18 11.60 -36.94
N PHE A 111 -11.21 11.45 -37.85
CA PHE A 111 -10.78 12.53 -38.75
C PHE A 111 -11.32 12.41 -40.19
N THR A 112 -12.00 11.32 -40.54
CA THR A 112 -12.44 11.04 -41.92
C THR A 112 -13.92 11.27 -42.19
N SER A 113 -14.70 11.74 -41.21
CA SER A 113 -16.15 11.94 -41.35
C SER A 113 -16.61 13.38 -41.08
N ALA A 114 -15.81 14.37 -41.49
CA ALA A 114 -16.31 15.72 -41.76
C ALA A 114 -16.22 15.98 -43.28
N ARG A 115 -17.29 15.62 -43.99
CA ARG A 115 -17.62 16.15 -45.32
C ARG A 115 -19.10 16.40 -45.40
#